data_AF-A0A7W1JF19-F1
#
_entry.id   AF-A0A7W1JF19-F1
#
_cell.length_a   1.000
_cell.length_b   1.000
_cell.length_c   1.000
_cell.angle_alpha   90.00
_cell.angle_beta   90.00
_cell.angle_gamma   90.00
#
_symmetry.space_group_name_H-M   'P 1'
#
loop_
_entity.id
_entity.type
_entity.pdbx_description
1 polymer ?
#
loop_
_entity_poly.entity_id
_entity_poly.type
_entity_poly.pdbx_seq_one_letter_code
_entity_poly.pdbx_strand_id
1 'polypeptide(L)'
;MLLNLNHSLARRCTSLALLFVVAVAATFSLPLPRTAAQSANLIEAGQAARSASGDVAADPQTQMPPALREAVERSRYRISEQESAAVPGGYQAMNPAQAFSATFAKAGLRVQPHISSVKAESAAAESAQAASATGWQWGMSLRGYGYGERMQEATPATLEAADNRIEYRRGELTEWYVNDQRGLEQGFTLAARPAGGEGREPLVVRLSVEGDLRAEGSADHQRIYFVEESGAYVLSYSGLAAFDAHGKRLAARMRIAEGEVRLEVEDEGAEYPLTIDPLIATETKLTASDAAEDDYFGSSVAISGNTAVVGASRDNTAAGVDAGSAYVFVRNSNGIWSQQAKFTANDAAAGDGFGLSVAISGDTIVVGAWRDDTSAGQDKGSAYVYERSNGLWIEQAKLTASDAEIEDSFGEDLFGKSVAISGYTIVVGAVVDTTTAGVDAGSAYVFVRFLGVWIEQAKLTASDADGLDAFGESVAISGDTIVVGAIG
;
A
#
# COMPACT_ATOMS: atom_id res chain seq x y z
N MET A 1 39.81 -21.08 41.11
CA MET A 1 40.06 -21.04 42.56
C MET A 1 41.20 -20.06 42.77
N LEU A 2 40.96 -19.02 43.59
CA LEU A 2 41.87 -17.95 44.03
C LEU A 2 42.26 -16.91 42.94
N LEU A 3 41.80 -15.64 43.04
CA LEU A 3 42.28 -14.57 43.94
C LEU A 3 43.78 -14.27 43.74
N ASN A 4 44.29 -13.05 43.69
CA ASN A 4 43.76 -11.68 43.74
C ASN A 4 45.00 -10.76 43.70
N LEU A 5 44.75 -9.47 43.47
CA LEU A 5 45.45 -8.34 44.09
C LEU A 5 46.86 -7.88 43.63
N ASN A 6 46.81 -6.68 43.03
CA ASN A 6 47.29 -5.40 43.58
C ASN A 6 48.74 -4.90 43.41
N HIS A 7 48.74 -3.62 42.99
CA HIS A 7 49.58 -2.49 43.45
C HIS A 7 51.06 -2.50 43.03
N SER A 8 51.71 -1.39 42.70
CA SER A 8 51.38 0.04 42.64
C SER A 8 52.64 0.80 42.16
N LEU A 9 52.46 2.07 41.76
CA LEU A 9 53.45 3.16 41.76
C LEU A 9 54.64 3.06 40.78
N ALA A 10 55.27 4.14 40.30
CA ALA A 10 54.92 5.53 39.98
C ALA A 10 56.20 6.16 39.36
N ARG A 11 56.03 7.34 38.74
CA ARG A 11 57.03 8.38 38.37
C ARG A 11 57.66 8.24 36.97
N ARG A 12 57.98 9.30 36.22
CA ARG A 12 57.70 10.76 36.17
C ARG A 12 58.46 11.26 34.91
N CYS A 13 57.88 12.14 34.09
CA CYS A 13 58.58 13.14 33.25
C CYS A 13 57.58 14.30 32.98
N THR A 14 57.66 15.42 33.72
CA THR A 14 58.19 16.77 33.33
C THR A 14 57.50 17.45 32.14
N SER A 15 56.61 18.43 32.42
CA SER A 15 56.74 19.90 32.21
C SER A 15 56.27 20.34 30.80
N LEU A 16 55.48 21.40 30.56
CA LEU A 16 55.46 22.74 31.15
C LEU A 16 54.13 23.48 30.82
N ALA A 17 53.81 24.47 31.67
CA ALA A 17 52.72 25.48 31.77
C ALA A 17 52.22 26.18 30.47
N LEU A 18 51.11 26.95 30.41
CA LEU A 18 50.60 27.95 31.38
C LEU A 18 49.15 28.46 31.07
N LEU A 19 48.39 28.69 32.16
CA LEU A 19 47.22 29.56 32.48
C LEU A 19 46.68 30.60 31.45
N PHE A 20 45.38 30.99 31.44
CA PHE A 20 44.65 31.71 32.52
C PHE A 20 43.10 31.66 32.37
N VAL A 21 42.42 31.78 33.52
CA VAL A 21 40.97 31.82 33.81
C VAL A 21 40.48 33.28 33.94
N VAL A 22 39.17 33.55 33.76
CA VAL A 22 38.26 34.25 34.74
C VAL A 22 36.90 34.58 34.10
N ALA A 23 35.84 34.21 34.82
CA ALA A 23 34.44 34.54 34.59
C ALA A 23 34.03 35.80 35.39
N VAL A 24 33.04 36.57 34.91
CA VAL A 24 32.15 37.41 35.75
C VAL A 24 30.78 37.58 35.07
N ALA A 25 29.72 37.38 35.86
CA ALA A 25 28.33 37.71 35.56
C ALA A 25 27.96 39.10 36.15
N ALA A 26 27.07 39.85 35.49
CA ALA A 26 26.26 40.89 36.13
C ALA A 26 25.02 41.26 35.28
N THR A 27 23.87 41.31 35.95
CA THR A 27 22.55 41.82 35.57
C THR A 27 22.48 43.35 35.54
N PHE A 28 21.67 43.99 34.68
CA PHE A 28 20.89 45.22 35.00
C PHE A 28 19.82 45.57 33.93
N SER A 29 18.77 46.26 34.39
CA SER A 29 17.46 46.57 33.77
C SER A 29 17.41 47.63 32.63
N LEU A 30 16.28 47.59 31.89
CA LEU A 30 15.75 48.40 30.77
C LEU A 30 15.81 49.95 30.91
N PRO A 31 15.74 50.73 29.80
CA PRO A 31 14.45 51.16 29.18
C PRO A 31 14.41 51.23 27.63
N LEU A 32 13.19 51.15 27.07
CA LEU A 32 12.84 51.39 25.65
C LEU A 32 13.07 52.86 25.24
N PRO A 33 13.29 53.11 23.93
CA PRO A 33 12.35 54.00 23.24
C PRO A 33 11.92 53.49 21.86
N ARG A 34 10.69 53.88 21.49
CA ARG A 34 10.09 53.79 20.15
C ARG A 34 10.79 54.75 19.19
N THR A 35 11.07 54.33 17.97
CA THR A 35 10.79 55.09 16.74
C THR A 35 10.77 54.15 15.53
N ALA A 36 9.72 54.28 14.73
CA ALA A 36 9.58 53.67 13.42
C ALA A 36 10.46 54.43 12.41
N ALA A 37 11.37 53.72 11.74
CA ALA A 37 11.87 54.00 10.38
C ALA A 37 13.15 53.17 10.12
N GLN A 38 13.01 51.92 9.71
CA GLN A 38 14.04 51.20 8.92
C GLN A 38 13.40 49.98 8.23
N SER A 39 12.36 50.23 7.47
CA SER A 39 11.77 49.29 6.50
C SER A 39 12.26 49.66 5.11
N ALA A 40 13.50 49.25 4.80
CA ALA A 40 14.07 49.10 3.45
C ALA A 40 15.56 48.75 3.61
N ASN A 41 15.90 47.46 3.70
CA ASN A 41 17.20 46.83 3.35
C ASN A 41 17.44 45.49 4.09
N LEU A 42 16.51 44.53 3.98
CA LEU A 42 16.73 43.14 4.42
C LEU A 42 16.42 42.10 3.33
N ILE A 43 16.22 42.53 2.07
CA ILE A 43 15.99 41.62 0.94
C ILE A 43 17.31 41.24 0.23
N GLU A 44 18.39 42.04 0.33
CA GLU A 44 19.67 41.74 -0.33
C GLU A 44 20.69 40.97 0.52
N ALA A 45 20.52 40.87 1.84
CA ALA A 45 21.41 40.05 2.69
C ALA A 45 21.04 38.56 2.68
N GLY A 46 19.84 38.19 2.21
CA GLY A 46 19.37 36.80 2.14
C GLY A 46 19.73 36.08 0.84
N GLN A 47 20.16 36.80 -0.20
CA GLN A 47 20.50 36.23 -1.52
C GLN A 47 21.99 35.88 -1.67
N ALA A 48 22.88 36.44 -0.85
CA ALA A 48 24.31 36.13 -0.88
C ALA A 48 24.73 34.94 0.01
N ALA A 49 23.85 34.44 0.90
CA ALA A 49 24.13 33.27 1.75
C ALA A 49 23.65 31.93 1.14
N ARG A 50 22.96 31.96 -0.01
CA ARG A 50 22.41 30.75 -0.67
C ARG A 50 23.33 30.12 -1.74
N SER A 51 24.51 30.68 -2.00
CA SER A 51 25.44 30.14 -3.01
C SER A 51 26.71 29.49 -2.44
N ALA A 52 26.79 29.28 -1.12
CA ALA A 52 27.96 28.68 -0.48
C ALA A 52 27.60 27.78 0.71
N SER A 53 26.78 26.75 0.49
CA SER A 53 26.81 25.50 1.28
C SER A 53 26.10 24.42 0.47
N GLY A 54 26.86 23.42 0.03
CA GLY A 54 26.35 22.24 -0.69
C GLY A 54 25.76 21.22 0.28
N ASP A 55 24.88 21.63 1.18
CA ASP A 55 24.11 20.72 2.01
C ASP A 55 22.74 20.54 1.33
N VAL A 56 22.51 19.34 0.80
CA VAL A 56 21.18 18.86 0.43
C VAL A 56 20.32 19.03 1.68
N ALA A 57 19.37 19.97 1.66
CA ALA A 57 18.42 20.14 2.74
C ALA A 57 17.66 18.81 2.91
N ALA A 58 18.08 18.03 3.90
CA ALA A 58 17.38 16.82 4.30
C ALA A 58 15.92 17.19 4.59
N ASP A 59 15.00 16.34 4.16
CA ASP A 59 13.56 16.49 4.38
C ASP A 59 13.32 16.95 5.84
N PRO A 60 12.62 18.08 6.09
CA PRO A 60 12.32 18.55 7.44
C PRO A 60 11.74 17.46 8.35
N GLN A 61 11.10 16.42 7.78
CA GLN A 61 10.60 15.28 8.54
C GLN A 61 11.69 14.31 9.05
N THR A 62 12.82 14.22 8.36
CA THR A 62 13.96 13.39 8.78
C THR A 62 14.81 14.01 9.90
N GLN A 63 14.65 15.32 10.17
CA GLN A 63 15.31 16.02 11.27
C GLN A 63 14.44 16.13 12.55
N MET A 64 13.17 15.72 12.50
CA MET A 64 12.29 15.76 13.68
C MET A 64 12.63 14.64 14.67
N PRO A 65 12.73 14.95 15.98
CA PRO A 65 12.81 13.91 17.00
C PRO A 65 11.63 12.93 16.87
N PRO A 66 11.83 11.61 17.04
CA PRO A 66 10.78 10.61 16.86
C PRO A 66 9.49 10.89 17.64
N ALA A 67 9.60 11.40 18.87
CA ALA A 67 8.47 11.78 19.71
C ALA A 67 7.66 12.95 19.13
N LEU A 68 8.32 13.93 18.48
CA LEU A 68 7.63 15.03 17.81
C LEU A 68 6.96 14.55 16.53
N ARG A 69 7.61 13.66 15.77
CA ARG A 69 7.02 13.05 14.58
C ARG A 69 5.77 12.25 14.94
N GLU A 70 5.83 11.45 16.01
CA GLU A 70 4.68 10.70 16.51
C GLU A 70 3.56 11.62 17.01
N ALA A 71 3.90 12.72 17.72
CA ALA A 71 2.92 13.72 18.14
C ALA A 71 2.24 14.43 16.94
N VAL A 72 3.01 14.76 15.90
CA VAL A 72 2.49 15.33 14.66
C VAL A 72 1.55 14.34 13.98
N GLU A 73 1.96 13.09 13.81
CA GLU A 73 1.11 12.06 13.21
C GLU A 73 -0.18 11.82 14.01
N ARG A 74 -0.10 11.73 15.34
CA ARG A 74 -1.29 11.64 16.22
C ARG A 74 -2.21 12.85 16.08
N SER A 75 -1.65 14.04 15.87
CA SER A 75 -2.45 15.26 15.70
C SER A 75 -3.19 15.32 14.35
N ARG A 76 -2.67 14.65 13.29
CA ARG A 76 -3.28 14.67 11.95
C ARG A 76 -4.65 14.00 11.90
N TYR A 77 -4.87 13.00 12.75
CA TYR A 77 -6.09 12.21 12.78
C TYR A 77 -7.01 12.56 13.96
N ARG A 78 -6.73 13.66 14.66
CA ARG A 78 -7.51 14.09 15.82
C ARG A 78 -8.98 14.33 15.46
N ILE A 79 -9.87 13.89 16.34
CA ILE A 79 -11.29 14.20 16.34
C ILE A 79 -11.49 15.40 17.27
N SER A 80 -12.08 16.48 16.74
CA SER A 80 -12.26 17.74 17.45
C SER A 80 -13.73 18.16 17.47
N GLU A 81 -14.16 18.76 18.57
CA GLU A 81 -15.50 19.35 18.67
C GLU A 81 -15.67 20.47 17.65
N GLN A 82 -16.84 20.53 17.03
CA GLN A 82 -17.21 21.56 16.07
C GLN A 82 -18.57 22.13 16.43
N GLU A 83 -18.58 23.33 17.01
CA GLU A 83 -19.81 24.12 17.13
C GLU A 83 -20.11 24.81 15.80
N SER A 84 -20.98 24.21 15.00
CA SER A 84 -21.55 24.81 13.80
C SER A 84 -23.05 24.63 13.77
N ALA A 85 -23.78 25.59 13.18
CA ALA A 85 -25.22 25.46 12.95
C ALA A 85 -25.57 24.22 12.09
N ALA A 86 -24.63 23.75 11.26
CA ALA A 86 -24.80 22.55 10.43
C ALA A 86 -24.58 21.24 11.21
N VAL A 87 -23.83 21.27 12.32
CA VAL A 87 -23.52 20.09 13.16
C VAL A 87 -23.56 20.46 14.65
N PRO A 88 -24.71 20.88 15.22
CA PRO A 88 -24.75 21.38 16.60
C PRO A 88 -24.36 20.28 17.61
N GLY A 89 -23.30 20.53 18.39
CA GLY A 89 -22.77 19.56 19.37
C GLY A 89 -22.16 18.31 18.73
N GLY A 90 -21.65 18.44 17.49
CA GLY A 90 -20.96 17.36 16.78
C GLY A 90 -19.43 17.52 16.78
N TYR A 91 -18.77 16.51 16.24
CA TYR A 91 -17.32 16.46 16.09
C TYR A 91 -16.93 16.31 14.63
N GLN A 92 -15.70 16.69 14.30
CA GLN A 92 -15.13 16.53 12.97
C GLN A 92 -13.73 15.95 13.05
N ALA A 93 -13.34 15.23 12.00
CA ALA A 93 -12.00 14.72 11.82
C ALA A 93 -11.61 14.78 10.34
N MET A 94 -10.34 15.06 10.07
CA MET A 94 -9.78 14.88 8.74
C MET A 94 -9.03 13.54 8.69
N ASN A 95 -9.12 12.86 7.57
CA ASN A 95 -8.26 11.74 7.25
C ASN A 95 -7.44 12.07 6.00
N PRO A 96 -6.25 12.68 6.17
CA PRO A 96 -5.43 13.09 5.04
C PRO A 96 -4.87 11.89 4.25
N ALA A 97 -4.73 10.73 4.89
CA ALA A 97 -4.29 9.50 4.24
C ALA A 97 -5.33 9.00 3.23
N GLN A 98 -6.59 8.99 3.65
CA GLN A 98 -7.71 8.57 2.83
C GLN A 98 -8.36 9.71 2.04
N ALA A 99 -7.81 10.92 2.08
CA ALA A 99 -8.33 12.11 1.40
C ALA A 99 -9.84 12.38 1.63
N PHE A 100 -10.34 12.13 2.85
CA PHE A 100 -11.72 12.45 3.24
C PHE A 100 -11.77 13.25 4.56
N SER A 101 -12.94 13.85 4.81
CA SER A 101 -13.30 14.41 6.11
C SER A 101 -14.53 13.71 6.66
N ALA A 102 -14.59 13.57 7.97
CA ALA A 102 -15.64 12.89 8.69
C ALA A 102 -16.29 13.82 9.71
N THR A 103 -17.60 13.75 9.80
CA THR A 103 -18.42 14.48 10.75
C THR A 103 -19.22 13.49 11.58
N PHE A 104 -19.15 13.64 12.90
CA PHE A 104 -19.80 12.78 13.87
C PHE A 104 -20.89 13.60 14.57
N ALA A 105 -22.14 13.26 14.30
CA ALA A 105 -23.30 13.83 14.97
C ALA A 105 -24.08 12.74 15.71
N LYS A 106 -24.99 13.13 16.61
CA LYS A 106 -25.89 12.17 17.28
C LYS A 106 -26.69 11.29 16.30
N ALA A 107 -26.96 11.80 15.10
CA ALA A 107 -27.67 11.09 14.05
C ALA A 107 -26.82 9.99 13.37
N GLY A 108 -25.48 10.08 13.44
CA GLY A 108 -24.57 9.13 12.80
C GLY A 108 -23.28 9.77 12.28
N LEU A 109 -22.55 8.99 11.51
CA LEU A 109 -21.34 9.38 10.78
C LEU A 109 -21.73 9.95 9.42
N ARG A 110 -21.03 11.01 8.98
CA ARG A 110 -20.96 11.43 7.58
C ARG A 110 -19.52 11.55 7.14
N VAL A 111 -19.25 11.17 5.90
CA VAL A 111 -17.96 11.24 5.22
C VAL A 111 -18.15 11.91 3.87
N GLN A 112 -17.18 12.71 3.48
CA GLN A 112 -17.14 13.38 2.17
C GLN A 112 -15.68 13.57 1.74
N PRO A 113 -15.40 13.77 0.44
CA PRO A 113 -14.07 14.07 -0.06
C PRO A 113 -13.46 15.28 0.66
N HIS A 114 -12.17 15.19 0.94
CA HIS A 114 -11.38 16.32 1.38
C HIS A 114 -10.25 16.53 0.38
N ILE A 115 -10.49 17.42 -0.57
CA ILE A 115 -9.50 17.81 -1.58
C ILE A 115 -8.75 19.02 -1.03
N SER A 116 -7.47 18.84 -0.68
CA SER A 116 -6.56 19.95 -0.38
C SER A 116 -6.48 20.88 -1.59
N SER A 117 -6.53 22.20 -1.39
CA SER A 117 -6.52 23.23 -2.46
C SER A 117 -5.38 23.08 -3.47
N VAL A 118 -4.25 22.47 -3.08
CA VAL A 118 -3.10 22.20 -3.98
C VAL A 118 -3.41 21.13 -5.05
N LYS A 119 -4.25 20.14 -4.75
CA LYS A 119 -4.70 19.11 -5.72
C LYS A 119 -5.86 19.60 -6.61
N ALA A 120 -6.63 20.58 -6.16
CA ALA A 120 -7.73 21.14 -6.96
C ALA A 120 -7.20 21.86 -8.21
N GLU A 121 -6.02 22.50 -8.12
CA GLU A 121 -5.38 23.18 -9.25
C GLU A 121 -4.65 22.21 -10.20
N SER A 122 -4.10 21.09 -9.70
CA SER A 122 -3.44 20.08 -10.54
C SER A 122 -4.41 19.10 -11.19
N ALA A 123 -5.48 18.69 -10.49
CA ALA A 123 -6.50 17.79 -11.04
C ALA A 123 -7.32 18.44 -12.16
N ALA A 124 -7.45 19.77 -12.16
CA ALA A 124 -8.08 20.51 -13.24
C ALA A 124 -7.25 20.53 -14.55
N ALA A 125 -6.00 20.09 -14.52
CA ALA A 125 -5.07 20.17 -15.66
C ALA A 125 -4.86 18.84 -16.42
N GLU A 126 -5.21 17.67 -15.87
CA GLU A 126 -4.65 16.39 -16.37
C GLU A 126 -5.61 15.34 -16.96
N SER A 127 -6.93 15.52 -17.04
CA SER A 127 -7.79 14.84 -18.03
C SER A 127 -9.28 15.03 -17.72
N ALA A 128 -10.11 15.01 -18.74
CA ALA A 128 -11.57 14.97 -18.60
C ALA A 128 -12.10 13.69 -17.90
N GLN A 129 -11.23 12.70 -17.64
CA GLN A 129 -11.54 11.49 -16.87
C GLN A 129 -11.23 11.63 -15.36
N ALA A 130 -10.42 12.62 -14.96
CA ALA A 130 -10.25 13.03 -13.56
C ALA A 130 -11.38 13.98 -13.07
N ALA A 131 -12.34 14.29 -13.95
CA ALA A 131 -13.44 15.21 -13.70
C ALA A 131 -14.65 14.60 -12.96
N SER A 132 -14.53 13.41 -12.35
CA SER A 132 -15.47 12.96 -11.29
C SER A 132 -15.07 13.50 -9.91
N ALA A 133 -14.52 14.73 -9.84
CA ALA A 133 -14.49 15.52 -8.62
C ALA A 133 -15.90 16.02 -8.23
N THR A 134 -16.91 15.18 -8.41
CA THR A 134 -18.26 15.31 -7.89
C THR A 134 -18.17 14.96 -6.40
N GLY A 135 -18.33 15.97 -5.54
CA GLY A 135 -18.23 15.80 -4.09
C GLY A 135 -19.36 14.92 -3.56
N TRP A 136 -19.15 13.60 -3.54
CA TRP A 136 -20.08 12.65 -2.94
C TRP A 136 -20.22 12.93 -1.44
N GLN A 137 -21.40 12.66 -0.91
CA GLN A 137 -21.64 12.54 0.52
C GLN A 137 -22.07 11.12 0.84
N TRP A 138 -21.52 10.56 1.89
CA TRP A 138 -21.88 9.23 2.37
C TRP A 138 -22.04 9.28 3.88
N GLY A 139 -23.03 8.57 4.41
CA GLY A 139 -23.24 8.50 5.85
C GLY A 139 -23.66 7.12 6.29
N MET A 140 -23.43 6.86 7.57
CA MET A 140 -23.82 5.60 8.18
C MET A 140 -24.30 5.81 9.62
N SER A 141 -25.39 5.13 9.97
CA SER A 141 -26.01 5.26 11.28
C SER A 141 -26.43 3.90 11.81
N LEU A 142 -26.16 3.66 13.08
CA LEU A 142 -26.68 2.50 13.78
C LEU A 142 -28.22 2.56 13.88
N ARG A 143 -28.87 1.50 13.39
CA ARG A 143 -30.33 1.32 13.47
C ARG A 143 -30.73 0.43 14.64
N GLY A 144 -29.98 -0.63 14.89
CA GLY A 144 -30.29 -1.55 15.97
C GLY A 144 -29.40 -2.78 16.01
N TYR A 145 -29.62 -3.63 16.99
CA TYR A 145 -28.87 -4.86 17.18
C TYR A 145 -29.72 -5.94 17.88
N GLY A 146 -29.41 -7.21 17.67
CA GLY A 146 -30.18 -8.33 18.25
C GLY A 146 -30.16 -9.58 17.38
N TYR A 147 -31.20 -10.38 17.46
CA TYR A 147 -31.28 -11.69 16.79
C TYR A 147 -32.63 -11.86 16.10
N GLY A 148 -32.63 -12.25 14.82
CA GLY A 148 -33.86 -12.57 14.08
C GLY A 148 -34.91 -11.45 14.20
N GLU A 149 -36.12 -11.80 14.65
CA GLU A 149 -37.22 -10.84 14.88
C GLU A 149 -37.09 -10.06 16.20
N ARG A 150 -36.16 -10.43 17.07
CA ARG A 150 -35.95 -9.86 18.42
C ARG A 150 -34.87 -8.78 18.39
N MET A 151 -35.07 -7.80 17.53
CA MET A 151 -34.15 -6.66 17.37
C MET A 151 -34.45 -5.56 18.40
N GLN A 152 -33.38 -4.97 18.93
CA GLN A 152 -33.44 -3.75 19.73
C GLN A 152 -33.07 -2.56 18.85
N GLU A 153 -33.92 -1.53 18.85
CA GLU A 153 -33.62 -0.28 18.15
C GLU A 153 -32.54 0.52 18.89
N ALA A 154 -31.70 1.21 18.14
CA ALA A 154 -30.64 2.04 18.71
C ALA A 154 -31.24 3.23 19.48
N THR A 155 -30.86 3.36 20.74
CA THR A 155 -31.25 4.51 21.58
C THR A 155 -30.36 5.72 21.26
N PRO A 156 -30.81 6.96 21.55
CA PRO A 156 -29.99 8.15 21.39
C PRO A 156 -28.66 8.04 22.16
N ALA A 157 -27.54 8.35 21.50
CA ALA A 157 -26.22 8.27 22.11
C ALA A 157 -25.80 9.57 22.82
N THR A 158 -24.96 9.42 23.84
CA THR A 158 -24.06 10.48 24.30
C THR A 158 -22.71 10.32 23.60
N LEU A 159 -22.18 11.41 23.05
CA LEU A 159 -20.91 11.41 22.31
C LEU A 159 -19.79 11.96 23.19
N GLU A 160 -18.67 11.23 23.25
CA GLU A 160 -17.46 11.65 23.93
C GLU A 160 -16.26 11.38 23.02
N ALA A 161 -15.44 12.41 22.74
CA ALA A 161 -14.24 12.27 21.92
C ALA A 161 -12.97 12.56 22.73
N ALA A 162 -11.93 11.77 22.47
CA ALA A 162 -10.59 11.95 23.00
C ALA A 162 -9.57 11.58 21.92
N ASP A 163 -8.63 12.49 21.66
CA ASP A 163 -7.60 12.35 20.63
C ASP A 163 -8.18 11.98 19.26
N ASN A 164 -7.88 10.80 18.73
CA ASN A 164 -8.37 10.32 17.44
C ASN A 164 -9.58 9.38 17.57
N ARG A 165 -10.19 9.30 18.75
CA ARG A 165 -11.28 8.38 19.07
C ARG A 165 -12.54 9.12 19.50
N ILE A 166 -13.70 8.61 19.09
CA ILE A 166 -15.01 9.07 19.56
C ILE A 166 -15.90 7.87 19.88
N GLU A 167 -16.66 7.98 20.97
CA GLU A 167 -17.60 6.96 21.41
C GLU A 167 -19.05 7.48 21.38
N TYR A 168 -19.94 6.63 20.90
CA TYR A 168 -21.38 6.74 20.94
C TYR A 168 -21.89 5.75 21.99
N ARG A 169 -22.09 6.22 23.23
CA ARG A 169 -22.53 5.37 24.34
C ARG A 169 -24.05 5.24 24.36
N ARG A 170 -24.57 4.00 24.31
CA ARG A 170 -25.99 3.65 24.19
C ARG A 170 -26.36 2.51 25.14
N GLY A 171 -26.29 2.75 26.45
CA GLY A 171 -26.56 1.71 27.44
C GLY A 171 -25.55 0.56 27.35
N GLU A 172 -26.01 -0.65 27.04
CA GLU A 172 -25.17 -1.86 26.92
C GLU A 172 -24.34 -1.92 25.62
N LEU A 173 -24.63 -1.05 24.65
CA LEU A 173 -23.85 -0.94 23.41
C LEU A 173 -23.04 0.35 23.41
N THR A 174 -21.75 0.23 23.12
CA THR A 174 -20.89 1.38 22.76
C THR A 174 -20.43 1.21 21.33
N GLU A 175 -20.87 2.10 20.45
CA GLU A 175 -20.28 2.27 19.12
C GLU A 175 -19.10 3.23 19.26
N TRP A 176 -17.99 2.98 18.57
CA TRP A 176 -16.82 3.85 18.64
C TRP A 176 -16.13 3.95 17.29
N TYR A 177 -15.42 5.05 17.07
CA TYR A 177 -14.63 5.27 15.87
C TYR A 177 -13.21 5.65 16.25
N VAL A 178 -12.23 5.12 15.53
CA VAL A 178 -10.81 5.52 15.61
C VAL A 178 -10.36 5.97 14.22
N ASN A 179 -9.90 7.21 14.12
CA ASN A 179 -9.35 7.77 12.90
C ASN A 179 -7.84 7.54 12.85
N ASP A 180 -7.35 6.88 11.82
CA ASP A 180 -5.92 6.68 11.59
C ASP A 180 -5.58 6.62 10.09
N GLN A 181 -4.31 6.37 9.76
CA GLN A 181 -3.83 6.31 8.37
C GLN A 181 -4.55 5.25 7.48
N ARG A 182 -5.07 4.18 8.08
CA ARG A 182 -5.81 3.12 7.37
C ARG A 182 -7.21 3.57 7.00
N GLY A 183 -7.81 4.47 7.79
CA GLY A 183 -9.15 5.00 7.59
C GLY A 183 -9.87 5.29 8.91
N LEU A 184 -11.18 5.08 8.92
CA LEU A 184 -12.01 5.13 10.12
C LEU A 184 -12.35 3.70 10.53
N GLU A 185 -11.68 3.21 11.56
CA GLU A 185 -12.08 1.97 12.22
C GLU A 185 -13.36 2.25 13.00
N GLN A 186 -14.44 1.53 12.71
CA GLN A 186 -15.70 1.61 13.43
C GLN A 186 -15.86 0.33 14.21
N GLY A 187 -15.99 0.45 15.52
CA GLY A 187 -16.23 -0.67 16.38
C GLY A 187 -17.51 -0.61 17.20
N PHE A 188 -17.94 -1.77 17.65
CA PHE A 188 -19.08 -1.98 18.52
C PHE A 188 -18.65 -2.86 19.68
N THR A 189 -18.84 -2.37 20.90
CA THR A 189 -18.66 -3.12 22.13
C THR A 189 -20.03 -3.36 22.76
N LEU A 190 -20.45 -4.63 22.81
CA LEU A 190 -21.64 -5.04 23.57
C LEU A 190 -21.17 -5.51 24.94
N ALA A 191 -21.65 -4.88 26.01
CA ALA A 191 -21.29 -5.23 27.38
C ALA A 191 -21.96 -6.53 27.85
N ALA A 192 -23.12 -6.87 27.30
CA ALA A 192 -23.86 -8.07 27.61
C ALA A 192 -24.60 -8.61 26.37
N ARG A 193 -24.95 -9.90 26.42
CA ARG A 193 -25.76 -10.56 25.39
C ARG A 193 -27.13 -9.88 25.25
N PRO A 194 -27.54 -9.44 24.05
CA PRO A 194 -28.87 -8.88 23.84
C PRO A 194 -29.98 -9.87 24.21
N ALA A 195 -31.12 -9.36 24.67
CA ALA A 195 -32.25 -10.19 25.09
C ALA A 195 -32.69 -11.17 23.98
N GLY A 196 -32.89 -12.44 24.37
CA GLY A 196 -33.30 -13.54 23.51
C GLY A 196 -32.16 -14.27 22.79
N GLY A 197 -30.89 -13.95 23.04
CA GLY A 197 -29.73 -14.64 22.44
C GLY A 197 -29.50 -16.11 22.87
N GLU A 198 -30.54 -16.85 23.24
CA GLU A 198 -30.46 -18.28 23.60
C GLU A 198 -30.53 -19.23 22.39
N GLY A 199 -30.76 -18.69 21.18
CA GLY A 199 -30.85 -19.46 19.94
C GLY A 199 -29.54 -19.51 19.14
N ARG A 200 -29.53 -20.33 18.07
CA ARG A 200 -28.43 -20.44 17.10
C ARG A 200 -28.43 -19.34 16.02
N GLU A 201 -29.20 -18.29 16.22
CA GLU A 201 -29.26 -17.17 15.28
C GLU A 201 -28.04 -16.28 15.51
N PRO A 202 -27.37 -15.79 14.45
CA PRO A 202 -26.25 -14.87 14.61
C PRO A 202 -26.72 -13.55 15.22
N LEU A 203 -25.86 -12.93 16.03
CA LEU A 203 -26.01 -11.55 16.44
C LEU A 203 -25.91 -10.67 15.19
N VAL A 204 -26.88 -9.76 15.01
CA VAL A 204 -26.92 -8.82 13.90
C VAL A 204 -26.77 -7.40 14.43
N VAL A 205 -25.86 -6.63 13.85
CA VAL A 205 -25.82 -5.16 13.97
C VAL A 205 -26.30 -4.56 12.65
N ARG A 206 -27.34 -3.72 12.70
CA ARG A 206 -27.98 -3.09 11.53
C ARG A 206 -27.53 -1.64 11.38
N LEU A 207 -27.03 -1.30 10.20
CA LEU A 207 -26.51 0.02 9.85
C LEU A 207 -27.26 0.53 8.62
N SER A 208 -27.88 1.70 8.72
CA SER A 208 -28.42 2.38 7.55
C SER A 208 -27.32 3.13 6.84
N VAL A 209 -27.36 3.12 5.51
CA VAL A 209 -26.47 3.89 4.65
C VAL A 209 -27.27 5.05 4.05
N GLU A 210 -26.70 6.25 4.07
CA GLU A 210 -27.29 7.46 3.47
C GLU A 210 -26.29 8.16 2.52
N GLY A 211 -26.81 9.03 1.66
CA GLY A 211 -26.01 9.81 0.72
C GLY A 211 -26.01 9.27 -0.71
N ASP A 212 -24.97 9.59 -1.46
CA ASP A 212 -24.89 9.45 -2.91
C ASP A 212 -24.32 8.09 -3.35
N LEU A 213 -23.68 7.34 -2.46
CA LEU A 213 -23.03 6.08 -2.79
C LEU A 213 -23.94 4.88 -2.53
N ARG A 214 -24.00 3.97 -3.49
CA ARG A 214 -24.73 2.70 -3.38
C ARG A 214 -23.85 1.63 -2.75
N ALA A 215 -24.42 0.88 -1.81
CA ALA A 215 -23.75 -0.26 -1.20
C ALA A 215 -23.80 -1.51 -2.09
N GLU A 216 -22.68 -2.22 -2.23
CA GLU A 216 -22.57 -3.50 -2.94
C GLU A 216 -21.76 -4.52 -2.11
N GLY A 217 -22.31 -5.72 -1.89
CA GLY A 217 -21.64 -6.77 -1.13
C GLY A 217 -20.65 -7.56 -1.98
N SER A 218 -19.48 -7.85 -1.42
CA SER A 218 -18.54 -8.84 -1.96
C SER A 218 -19.08 -10.27 -1.85
N ALA A 219 -18.67 -11.15 -2.78
CA ALA A 219 -19.12 -12.54 -2.82
C ALA A 219 -18.68 -13.38 -1.61
N ASP A 220 -17.56 -13.02 -0.97
CA ASP A 220 -17.05 -13.68 0.25
C ASP A 220 -17.71 -13.15 1.54
N HIS A 221 -18.58 -12.13 1.42
CA HIS A 221 -19.24 -11.45 2.52
C HIS A 221 -18.25 -10.82 3.54
N GLN A 222 -17.03 -10.47 3.12
CA GLN A 222 -16.02 -9.83 4.00
C GLN A 222 -15.88 -8.33 3.75
N ARG A 223 -16.53 -7.81 2.70
CA ARG A 223 -16.47 -6.40 2.31
C ARG A 223 -17.80 -5.90 1.76
N ILE A 224 -18.15 -4.66 2.08
CA ILE A 224 -19.13 -3.86 1.36
C ILE A 224 -18.39 -2.75 0.62
N TYR A 225 -18.66 -2.59 -0.67
CA TYR A 225 -18.21 -1.48 -1.47
C TYR A 225 -19.27 -0.39 -1.49
N PHE A 226 -18.84 0.86 -1.50
CA PHE A 226 -19.70 2.02 -1.75
C PHE A 226 -19.30 2.65 -3.07
N VAL A 227 -20.25 2.61 -4.01
CA VAL A 227 -20.03 2.81 -5.43
C VAL A 227 -20.85 4.02 -5.90
N GLU A 228 -20.24 4.88 -6.70
CA GLU A 228 -20.97 5.93 -7.41
C GLU A 228 -21.93 5.36 -8.45
N GLU A 229 -22.85 6.20 -8.93
CA GLU A 229 -23.74 5.86 -10.05
C GLU A 229 -22.95 5.48 -11.33
N SER A 230 -21.76 6.05 -11.50
CA SER A 230 -20.82 5.73 -12.59
C SER A 230 -20.27 4.29 -12.54
N GLY A 231 -20.41 3.59 -11.42
CA GLY A 231 -19.76 2.30 -11.16
C GLY A 231 -18.36 2.42 -10.54
N ALA A 232 -17.89 3.63 -10.24
CA ALA A 232 -16.61 3.83 -9.57
C ALA A 232 -16.69 3.45 -8.08
N TYR A 233 -15.76 2.60 -7.63
CA TYR A 233 -15.58 2.26 -6.21
C TYR A 233 -14.93 3.43 -5.46
N VAL A 234 -15.58 3.89 -4.39
CA VAL A 234 -15.14 5.08 -3.64
C VAL A 234 -14.69 4.74 -2.23
N LEU A 235 -15.56 4.08 -1.45
CA LEU A 235 -15.24 3.62 -0.10
C LEU A 235 -15.43 2.10 -0.04
N SER A 236 -14.76 1.47 0.91
CA SER A 236 -15.09 0.13 1.36
C SER A 236 -15.27 0.07 2.86
N TYR A 237 -16.13 -0.83 3.29
CA TYR A 237 -16.28 -1.29 4.66
C TYR A 237 -15.80 -2.73 4.70
N SER A 238 -14.67 -2.98 5.35
CA SER A 238 -13.97 -4.26 5.26
C SER A 238 -13.23 -4.59 6.55
N GLY A 239 -12.46 -5.69 6.57
CA GLY A 239 -11.62 -6.04 7.71
C GLY A 239 -12.40 -6.47 8.95
N LEU A 240 -13.65 -6.92 8.79
CA LEU A 240 -14.50 -7.36 9.90
C LEU A 240 -13.81 -8.42 10.75
N ALA A 241 -13.57 -8.07 12.01
CA ALA A 241 -13.29 -9.04 13.04
C ALA A 241 -14.29 -8.90 14.19
N ALA A 242 -14.48 -10.00 14.90
CA ALA A 242 -15.31 -10.05 16.09
C ALA A 242 -14.62 -10.92 17.13
N PHE A 243 -14.61 -10.47 18.38
CA PHE A 243 -13.94 -11.15 19.49
C PHE A 243 -14.84 -11.17 20.73
N ASP A 244 -14.74 -12.25 21.49
CA ASP A 244 -15.35 -12.36 22.81
C ASP A 244 -14.45 -11.76 23.92
N ALA A 245 -14.91 -11.81 25.17
CA ALA A 245 -14.20 -11.25 26.33
C ALA A 245 -12.80 -11.83 26.57
N HIS A 246 -12.53 -13.03 26.04
CA HIS A 246 -11.25 -13.73 26.14
C HIS A 246 -10.35 -13.53 24.91
N GLY A 247 -10.80 -12.73 23.93
CA GLY A 247 -10.11 -12.53 22.67
C GLY A 247 -10.26 -13.69 21.68
N LYS A 248 -11.22 -14.60 21.89
CA LYS A 248 -11.52 -15.65 20.91
C LYS A 248 -12.20 -15.00 19.71
N ARG A 249 -11.62 -15.23 18.51
CA ARG A 249 -12.22 -14.76 17.26
C ARG A 249 -13.50 -15.53 16.96
N LEU A 250 -14.55 -14.79 16.63
CA LEU A 250 -15.86 -15.31 16.23
C LEU A 250 -16.01 -15.24 14.72
N ALA A 251 -16.77 -16.17 14.14
CA ALA A 251 -17.08 -16.10 12.72
C ALA A 251 -18.02 -14.92 12.47
N ALA A 252 -17.65 -14.07 11.51
CA ALA A 252 -18.39 -12.86 11.20
C ALA A 252 -18.44 -12.61 9.69
N ARG A 253 -19.52 -11.95 9.23
CA ARG A 253 -19.74 -11.61 7.82
C ARG A 253 -20.58 -10.35 7.68
N MET A 254 -20.47 -9.69 6.54
CA MET A 254 -21.25 -8.52 6.15
C MET A 254 -22.29 -8.91 5.09
N ARG A 255 -23.50 -8.38 5.20
CA ARG A 255 -24.54 -8.51 4.16
C ARG A 255 -25.23 -7.19 3.92
N ILE A 256 -25.85 -7.07 2.74
CA ILE A 256 -26.82 -6.02 2.46
C ILE A 256 -28.20 -6.67 2.43
N ALA A 257 -29.11 -6.16 3.24
CA ALA A 257 -30.50 -6.62 3.26
C ALA A 257 -31.41 -5.44 3.61
N GLU A 258 -32.49 -5.28 2.84
CA GLU A 258 -33.49 -4.22 3.03
C GLU A 258 -32.89 -2.80 3.01
N GLY A 259 -31.84 -2.59 2.21
CA GLY A 259 -31.16 -1.29 2.10
C GLY A 259 -30.21 -0.96 3.26
N GLU A 260 -29.96 -1.92 4.16
CA GLU A 260 -29.05 -1.77 5.30
C GLU A 260 -27.84 -2.69 5.18
N VAL A 261 -26.73 -2.23 5.74
CA VAL A 261 -25.56 -3.07 6.01
C VAL A 261 -25.80 -3.82 7.32
N ARG A 262 -25.62 -5.14 7.29
CA ARG A 262 -25.77 -6.03 8.44
C ARG A 262 -24.43 -6.68 8.75
N LEU A 263 -23.95 -6.50 9.97
CA LEU A 263 -22.83 -7.28 10.51
C LEU A 263 -23.41 -8.47 11.26
N GLU A 264 -23.14 -9.67 10.78
CA GLU A 264 -23.61 -10.91 11.39
C GLU A 264 -22.44 -11.60 12.09
N VAL A 265 -22.59 -11.90 13.39
CA VAL A 265 -21.58 -12.53 14.23
C VAL A 265 -22.15 -13.79 14.85
N GLU A 266 -21.47 -14.91 14.64
CA GLU A 266 -21.79 -16.19 15.28
C GLU A 266 -21.30 -16.16 16.73
N ASP A 267 -22.15 -15.72 17.65
CA ASP A 267 -21.80 -15.47 19.05
C ASP A 267 -22.24 -16.59 20.01
N GLU A 268 -22.69 -17.74 19.51
CA GLU A 268 -23.13 -18.87 20.34
C GLU A 268 -22.01 -19.30 21.30
N GLY A 269 -22.28 -19.28 22.60
CA GLY A 269 -21.31 -19.60 23.65
C GLY A 269 -20.19 -18.57 23.83
N ALA A 270 -20.23 -17.42 23.16
CA ALA A 270 -19.29 -16.32 23.39
C ALA A 270 -19.55 -15.65 24.74
N GLU A 271 -18.46 -15.30 25.41
CA GLU A 271 -18.49 -14.51 26.64
C GLU A 271 -18.40 -13.01 26.33
N TYR A 272 -19.17 -12.22 27.08
CA TYR A 272 -19.24 -10.77 26.88
C TYR A 272 -18.28 -10.04 27.84
N PRO A 273 -17.72 -8.88 27.44
CA PRO A 273 -18.10 -8.07 26.29
C PRO A 273 -17.65 -8.63 24.94
N LEU A 274 -18.47 -8.39 23.91
CA LEU A 274 -18.14 -8.72 22.53
C LEU A 274 -17.71 -7.45 21.80
N THR A 275 -16.63 -7.52 21.03
CA THR A 275 -16.14 -6.43 20.17
C THR A 275 -16.24 -6.79 18.70
N ILE A 276 -16.72 -5.87 17.86
CA ILE A 276 -16.82 -6.01 16.39
C ILE A 276 -16.17 -4.77 15.78
N ASP A 277 -15.20 -4.88 14.86
CA ASP A 277 -14.35 -3.73 14.46
C ASP A 277 -13.98 -3.67 12.94
N PRO A 278 -14.95 -3.46 12.05
CA PRO A 278 -14.67 -3.18 10.64
C PRO A 278 -14.03 -1.80 10.38
N LEU A 279 -13.43 -1.66 9.20
CA LEU A 279 -12.71 -0.47 8.74
C LEU A 279 -13.40 0.17 7.54
N ILE A 280 -13.62 1.49 7.61
CA ILE A 280 -14.04 2.34 6.49
C ILE A 280 -12.79 2.98 5.87
N ALA A 281 -12.54 2.72 4.59
CA ALA A 281 -11.38 3.26 3.86
C ALA A 281 -11.74 3.65 2.43
N THR A 282 -10.93 4.50 1.79
CA THR A 282 -11.07 4.75 0.35
C THR A 282 -10.53 3.57 -0.46
N GLU A 283 -11.20 3.27 -1.55
CA GLU A 283 -10.70 2.34 -2.56
C GLU A 283 -9.97 3.12 -3.66
N THR A 284 -8.86 2.58 -4.17
CA THR A 284 -8.16 3.15 -5.31
C THR A 284 -8.01 2.06 -6.36
N LYS A 285 -8.67 2.25 -7.50
CA LYS A 285 -8.40 1.47 -8.70
C LYS A 285 -7.11 1.99 -9.34
N LEU A 286 -6.12 1.12 -9.48
CA LEU A 286 -4.91 1.45 -10.23
C LEU A 286 -5.19 1.29 -11.72
N THR A 287 -4.86 2.33 -12.49
CA THR A 287 -4.93 2.34 -13.95
C THR A 287 -3.63 2.87 -14.50
N ALA A 288 -3.21 2.41 -15.68
CA ALA A 288 -2.15 3.07 -16.42
C ALA A 288 -2.57 4.50 -16.77
N SER A 289 -1.63 5.44 -16.66
CA SER A 289 -1.83 6.86 -16.97
C SER A 289 -2.19 7.11 -18.45
N ASP A 290 -1.81 6.18 -19.30
CA ASP A 290 -1.97 6.19 -20.76
C ASP A 290 -2.79 5.00 -21.25
N ALA A 291 -3.62 4.40 -20.38
CA ALA A 291 -4.41 3.22 -20.68
C ALA A 291 -5.22 3.38 -21.99
N ALA A 292 -5.08 2.40 -22.88
CA ALA A 292 -5.88 2.23 -24.08
C ALA A 292 -6.63 0.89 -24.06
N GLU A 293 -7.56 0.74 -25.01
CA GLU A 293 -8.27 -0.51 -25.23
C GLU A 293 -7.29 -1.61 -25.65
N ASP A 294 -7.51 -2.83 -25.18
CA ASP A 294 -6.70 -4.01 -25.49
C ASP A 294 -5.23 -4.02 -25.07
N ASP A 295 -4.73 -3.03 -24.30
CA ASP A 295 -3.36 -3.05 -23.75
C ASP A 295 -3.08 -4.21 -22.77
N TYR A 296 -4.16 -4.83 -22.27
CA TYR A 296 -4.14 -5.94 -21.30
C TYR A 296 -3.42 -5.56 -20.00
N PHE A 297 -3.57 -4.30 -19.58
CA PHE A 297 -3.14 -3.85 -18.25
C PHE A 297 -3.78 -4.72 -17.15
N GLY A 298 -2.95 -5.30 -16.28
CA GLY A 298 -3.39 -6.24 -15.26
C GLY A 298 -3.28 -7.71 -15.67
N SER A 299 -2.76 -8.01 -16.86
CA SER A 299 -2.46 -9.38 -17.32
C SER A 299 -1.48 -10.12 -16.41
N SER A 300 -0.56 -9.38 -15.79
CA SER A 300 0.32 -9.88 -14.74
C SER A 300 0.46 -8.84 -13.64
N VAL A 301 0.58 -9.28 -12.38
CA VAL A 301 0.71 -8.41 -11.22
C VAL A 301 1.68 -9.00 -10.20
N ALA A 302 2.50 -8.14 -9.61
CA ALA A 302 3.35 -8.50 -8.48
C ALA A 302 3.46 -7.34 -7.49
N ILE A 303 3.62 -7.63 -6.20
CA ILE A 303 3.71 -6.61 -5.16
C ILE A 303 4.76 -7.00 -4.12
N SER A 304 5.59 -6.02 -3.72
CA SER A 304 6.55 -6.13 -2.63
C SER A 304 6.51 -4.85 -1.82
N GLY A 305 6.07 -4.95 -0.56
CA GLY A 305 5.91 -3.79 0.32
C GLY A 305 4.97 -2.73 -0.27
N ASN A 306 5.51 -1.53 -0.50
CA ASN A 306 4.77 -0.38 -1.03
C ASN A 306 4.96 -0.21 -2.55
N THR A 307 5.37 -1.26 -3.27
CA THR A 307 5.59 -1.21 -4.71
C THR A 307 4.84 -2.35 -5.39
N ALA A 308 3.98 -2.00 -6.33
CA ALA A 308 3.25 -2.93 -7.18
C ALA A 308 3.72 -2.75 -8.63
N VAL A 309 3.81 -3.84 -9.36
CA VAL A 309 4.15 -3.88 -10.78
C VAL A 309 3.00 -4.54 -11.51
N VAL A 310 2.57 -3.93 -12.61
CA VAL A 310 1.43 -4.37 -13.40
C VAL A 310 1.85 -4.45 -14.87
N GLY A 311 1.74 -5.63 -15.46
CA GLY A 311 2.01 -5.84 -16.88
C GLY A 311 0.86 -5.40 -17.78
N ALA A 312 1.20 -4.92 -18.96
CA ALA A 312 0.32 -4.58 -20.07
C ALA A 312 0.93 -5.12 -21.36
N SER A 313 0.86 -6.43 -21.55
CA SER A 313 1.61 -7.15 -22.57
C SER A 313 1.20 -6.86 -24.02
N ARG A 314 0.13 -6.09 -24.23
CA ARG A 314 -0.36 -5.68 -25.55
C ARG A 314 -0.39 -4.16 -25.73
N ASP A 315 0.24 -3.44 -24.81
CA ASP A 315 0.38 -2.00 -24.94
C ASP A 315 1.13 -1.63 -26.22
N ASN A 316 0.58 -0.67 -26.96
CA ASN A 316 1.17 -0.14 -28.17
C ASN A 316 2.14 0.98 -27.80
N THR A 317 3.42 0.78 -28.11
CA THR A 317 4.48 1.74 -27.75
C THR A 317 5.07 2.40 -28.98
N ALA A 318 6.05 3.29 -28.78
CA ALA A 318 6.82 3.86 -29.88
C ALA A 318 7.61 2.82 -30.68
N ALA A 319 7.87 1.64 -30.10
CA ALA A 319 8.55 0.53 -30.76
C ALA A 319 7.64 -0.26 -31.72
N GLY A 320 6.33 -0.22 -31.51
CA GLY A 320 5.37 -0.89 -32.37
C GLY A 320 4.13 -1.40 -31.65
N VAL A 321 3.28 -2.09 -32.42
CA VAL A 321 2.05 -2.71 -31.94
C VAL A 321 2.38 -3.90 -31.05
N ASP A 322 1.65 -4.05 -29.94
CA ASP A 322 1.83 -5.15 -28.97
C ASP A 322 3.28 -5.32 -28.47
N ALA A 323 4.10 -4.26 -28.49
CA ALA A 323 5.45 -4.29 -27.93
C ALA A 323 5.41 -4.54 -26.41
N GLY A 324 4.35 -4.05 -25.76
CA GLY A 324 4.06 -4.27 -24.35
C GLY A 324 4.80 -3.31 -23.42
N SER A 325 4.26 -3.20 -22.20
CA SER A 325 4.79 -2.35 -21.13
C SER A 325 4.59 -2.98 -19.75
N ALA A 326 5.33 -2.49 -18.76
CA ALA A 326 5.05 -2.75 -17.34
C ALA A 326 4.99 -1.44 -16.56
N TYR A 327 4.08 -1.34 -15.61
CA TYR A 327 3.80 -0.12 -14.85
C TYR A 327 4.13 -0.33 -13.38
N VAL A 328 4.88 0.60 -12.80
CA VAL A 328 5.23 0.57 -11.38
C VAL A 328 4.39 1.57 -10.62
N PHE A 329 3.66 1.10 -9.63
CA PHE A 329 2.90 1.92 -8.70
C PHE A 329 3.58 1.90 -7.34
N VAL A 330 3.67 3.06 -6.71
CA VAL A 330 4.20 3.20 -5.35
C VAL A 330 3.14 3.75 -4.41
N ARG A 331 3.08 3.15 -3.22
CA ARG A 331 2.24 3.61 -2.13
C ARG A 331 3.03 4.57 -1.26
N ASN A 332 2.56 5.81 -1.13
CA ASN A 332 3.17 6.77 -0.23
C ASN A 332 2.80 6.49 1.25
N SER A 333 3.38 7.26 2.19
CA SER A 333 3.12 7.12 3.64
C SER A 333 1.65 7.32 4.02
N ASN A 334 0.91 8.04 3.18
CA ASN A 334 -0.52 8.31 3.33
C ASN A 334 -1.39 7.18 2.78
N GLY A 335 -0.78 6.07 2.33
CA GLY A 335 -1.52 4.93 1.80
C GLY A 335 -2.05 5.12 0.38
N ILE A 336 -1.74 6.24 -0.26
CA ILE A 336 -2.18 6.57 -1.62
C ILE A 336 -1.19 5.96 -2.61
N TRP A 337 -1.73 5.21 -3.58
CA TRP A 337 -0.97 4.68 -4.70
C TRP A 337 -0.88 5.71 -5.84
N SER A 338 0.28 5.78 -6.48
CA SER A 338 0.51 6.58 -7.68
C SER A 338 1.44 5.84 -8.62
N GLN A 339 1.23 5.96 -9.93
CA GLN A 339 2.17 5.44 -10.93
C GLN A 339 3.50 6.21 -10.82
N GLN A 340 4.58 5.47 -10.55
CA GLN A 340 5.93 6.02 -10.46
C GLN A 340 6.66 5.93 -11.80
N ALA A 341 6.46 4.84 -12.55
CA ALA A 341 7.19 4.59 -13.79
C ALA A 341 6.36 3.73 -14.75
N LYS A 342 6.68 3.85 -16.04
CA LYS A 342 6.32 2.92 -17.11
C LYS A 342 7.63 2.37 -17.67
N PHE A 343 7.73 1.06 -17.79
CA PHE A 343 8.85 0.34 -18.38
C PHE A 343 8.47 -0.14 -19.77
N THR A 344 9.40 0.05 -20.68
CA THR A 344 9.47 -0.56 -22.01
C THR A 344 10.88 -1.09 -22.16
N ALA A 345 11.08 -2.24 -22.79
CA ALA A 345 12.43 -2.73 -23.08
C ALA A 345 13.19 -1.71 -23.96
N ASN A 346 14.49 -1.53 -23.70
CA ASN A 346 15.32 -0.59 -24.47
C ASN A 346 15.46 -0.97 -25.95
N ASP A 347 15.40 -2.27 -26.22
CA ASP A 347 15.43 -2.91 -27.54
C ASP A 347 14.07 -3.47 -27.95
N ALA A 348 12.98 -2.98 -27.33
CA ALA A 348 11.62 -3.36 -27.68
C ALA A 348 11.37 -3.28 -29.18
N ALA A 349 10.64 -4.27 -29.68
CA ALA A 349 10.09 -4.36 -31.01
C ALA A 349 8.60 -4.71 -30.97
N ALA A 350 7.95 -4.65 -32.13
CA ALA A 350 6.54 -4.98 -32.25
C ALA A 350 6.30 -6.48 -31.99
N GLY A 351 5.40 -6.81 -31.07
CA GLY A 351 4.99 -8.19 -30.77
C GLY A 351 5.77 -8.89 -29.66
N ASP A 352 6.82 -8.29 -29.11
CA ASP A 352 7.66 -8.88 -28.03
C ASP A 352 6.86 -9.23 -26.77
N GLY A 353 5.75 -8.53 -26.55
CA GLY A 353 4.84 -8.77 -25.43
C GLY A 353 5.47 -8.49 -24.07
N PHE A 354 6.31 -7.47 -23.97
CA PHE A 354 6.94 -7.06 -22.71
C PHE A 354 5.87 -6.79 -21.63
N GLY A 355 6.07 -7.32 -20.43
CA GLY A 355 5.07 -7.25 -19.36
C GLY A 355 4.10 -8.43 -19.33
N LEU A 356 4.29 -9.46 -20.17
CA LEU A 356 3.52 -10.70 -20.08
C LEU A 356 3.63 -11.32 -18.67
N SER A 357 4.82 -11.31 -18.09
CA SER A 357 5.07 -11.78 -16.74
C SER A 357 5.85 -10.71 -15.97
N VAL A 358 5.53 -10.53 -14.69
CA VAL A 358 6.22 -9.59 -13.80
C VAL A 358 6.45 -10.22 -12.44
N ALA A 359 7.58 -9.93 -11.82
CA ALA A 359 7.87 -10.30 -10.45
C ALA A 359 8.67 -9.20 -9.74
N ILE A 360 8.55 -9.09 -8.42
CA ILE A 360 9.27 -8.09 -7.63
C ILE A 360 9.72 -8.67 -6.29
N SER A 361 10.97 -8.37 -5.90
CA SER A 361 11.50 -8.63 -4.56
C SER A 361 12.30 -7.41 -4.09
N GLY A 362 11.79 -6.73 -3.06
CA GLY A 362 12.39 -5.49 -2.57
C GLY A 362 12.49 -4.42 -3.67
N ASP A 363 13.71 -4.03 -4.01
CA ASP A 363 14.04 -3.01 -5.02
C ASP A 363 14.46 -3.62 -6.37
N THR A 364 14.12 -4.88 -6.64
CA THR A 364 14.39 -5.56 -7.92
C THR A 364 13.10 -6.03 -8.56
N ILE A 365 12.86 -5.62 -9.80
CA ILE A 365 11.72 -6.01 -10.64
C ILE A 365 12.26 -6.84 -11.81
N VAL A 366 11.54 -7.89 -12.18
CA VAL A 366 11.79 -8.68 -13.38
C VAL A 366 10.56 -8.61 -14.26
N VAL A 367 10.76 -8.36 -15.56
CA VAL A 367 9.70 -8.30 -16.56
C VAL A 367 10.03 -9.20 -17.73
N GLY A 368 9.14 -10.13 -18.06
CA GLY A 368 9.28 -11.01 -19.22
C GLY A 368 8.78 -10.38 -20.51
N ALA A 369 9.50 -10.63 -21.61
CA ALA A 369 9.11 -10.38 -23.00
C ALA A 369 9.33 -11.68 -23.78
N TRP A 370 8.34 -12.55 -23.69
CA TRP A 370 8.43 -13.93 -24.17
C TRP A 370 8.62 -14.07 -25.69
N ARG A 371 8.36 -13.03 -26.47
CA ARG A 371 8.50 -13.01 -27.94
C ARG A 371 9.61 -12.08 -28.42
N ASP A 372 10.48 -11.66 -27.51
CA ASP A 372 11.64 -10.85 -27.86
C ASP A 372 12.57 -11.64 -28.80
N ASP A 373 12.91 -11.03 -29.93
CA ASP A 373 13.94 -11.53 -30.83
C ASP A 373 15.33 -11.30 -30.21
N THR A 374 16.17 -12.33 -30.20
CA THR A 374 17.53 -12.25 -29.66
C THR A 374 18.57 -12.52 -30.74
N SER A 375 19.86 -12.40 -30.39
CA SER A 375 20.93 -12.82 -31.30
C SER A 375 20.90 -14.32 -31.63
N ALA A 376 20.16 -15.13 -30.86
CA ALA A 376 20.00 -16.56 -31.10
C ALA A 376 18.84 -16.90 -32.04
N GLY A 377 17.97 -15.95 -32.39
CA GLY A 377 16.84 -16.21 -33.28
C GLY A 377 15.60 -15.41 -32.93
N GLN A 378 14.54 -15.70 -33.66
CA GLN A 378 13.23 -15.07 -33.45
C GLN A 378 12.52 -15.68 -32.24
N ASP A 379 11.73 -14.89 -31.52
CA ASP A 379 10.87 -15.36 -30.42
C ASP A 379 11.61 -16.25 -29.39
N LYS A 380 12.92 -16.03 -29.22
CA LYS A 380 13.71 -16.72 -28.18
C LYS A 380 13.33 -16.23 -26.80
N GLY A 381 12.86 -14.99 -26.71
CA GLY A 381 12.34 -14.41 -25.50
C GLY A 381 13.44 -13.92 -24.56
N SER A 382 13.07 -12.98 -23.70
CA SER A 382 13.98 -12.34 -22.75
C SER A 382 13.29 -12.00 -21.44
N ALA A 383 14.07 -11.82 -20.38
CA ALA A 383 13.62 -11.22 -19.13
C ALA A 383 14.50 -10.03 -18.75
N TYR A 384 13.88 -8.90 -18.43
CA TYR A 384 14.55 -7.64 -18.13
C TYR A 384 14.51 -7.39 -16.63
N VAL A 385 15.66 -7.07 -16.05
CA VAL A 385 15.82 -6.80 -14.62
C VAL A 385 15.98 -5.31 -14.40
N TYR A 386 15.09 -4.72 -13.60
CA TYR A 386 15.16 -3.33 -13.17
C TYR A 386 15.52 -3.25 -11.70
N GLU A 387 16.43 -2.35 -11.35
CA GLU A 387 16.82 -2.07 -9.97
C GLU A 387 16.51 -0.62 -9.59
N ARG A 388 16.03 -0.42 -8.37
CA ARG A 388 15.78 0.92 -7.85
C ARG A 388 17.07 1.54 -7.31
N SER A 389 17.46 2.68 -7.86
CA SER A 389 18.61 3.47 -7.40
C SER A 389 18.24 4.93 -7.30
N ASN A 390 18.45 5.54 -6.12
CA ASN A 390 18.11 6.94 -5.84
C ASN A 390 16.65 7.32 -6.19
N GLY A 391 15.72 6.39 -5.95
CA GLY A 391 14.29 6.59 -6.21
C GLY A 391 13.86 6.38 -7.68
N LEU A 392 14.82 6.18 -8.59
CA LEU A 392 14.58 5.86 -10.01
C LEU A 392 14.75 4.37 -10.25
N TRP A 393 14.02 3.85 -11.22
CA TRP A 393 14.19 2.48 -11.71
C TRP A 393 15.07 2.48 -12.94
N ILE A 394 16.05 1.59 -12.97
CA ILE A 394 17.04 1.51 -14.05
C ILE A 394 17.09 0.06 -14.51
N GLU A 395 17.04 -0.15 -15.83
CA GLU A 395 17.28 -1.46 -16.42
C GLU A 395 18.74 -1.85 -16.16
N GLN A 396 18.94 -2.92 -15.41
CA GLN A 396 20.24 -3.38 -14.95
C GLN A 396 20.77 -4.55 -15.79
N ALA A 397 19.88 -5.40 -16.31
CA ALA A 397 20.25 -6.54 -17.14
C ALA A 397 19.10 -6.97 -18.06
N LYS A 398 19.48 -7.52 -19.22
CA LYS A 398 18.66 -8.40 -20.06
C LYS A 398 19.16 -9.83 -19.86
N LEU A 399 18.26 -10.74 -19.53
CA LEU A 399 18.52 -12.17 -19.32
C LEU A 399 17.97 -12.95 -20.51
N THR A 400 18.77 -13.87 -21.02
CA THR A 400 18.42 -14.81 -22.11
C THR A 400 18.90 -16.20 -21.70
N ALA A 401 18.32 -17.26 -22.25
CA ALA A 401 18.84 -18.61 -22.08
C ALA A 401 20.24 -18.73 -22.70
N SER A 402 21.19 -19.32 -21.96
CA SER A 402 22.57 -19.48 -22.44
C SER A 402 22.74 -20.50 -23.57
N ASP A 403 21.79 -21.42 -23.72
CA ASP A 403 21.74 -22.47 -24.72
C ASP A 403 20.59 -22.33 -25.72
N ALA A 404 20.06 -21.11 -25.87
CA ALA A 404 19.19 -20.77 -27.00
C ALA A 404 19.98 -20.94 -28.31
N GLU A 405 19.85 -22.10 -28.97
CA GLU A 405 20.51 -22.39 -30.24
C GLU A 405 19.66 -21.94 -31.44
N ILE A 406 20.33 -21.61 -32.55
CA ILE A 406 19.71 -21.15 -33.81
C ILE A 406 19.00 -22.30 -34.57
N GLU A 407 19.28 -23.57 -34.23
CA GLU A 407 18.96 -24.73 -35.06
C GLU A 407 17.86 -25.67 -34.51
N ASP A 408 17.15 -25.29 -33.43
CA ASP A 408 15.98 -26.06 -33.02
C ASP A 408 14.90 -26.01 -34.13
N SER A 409 14.22 -27.13 -34.39
CA SER A 409 13.40 -27.28 -35.60
C SER A 409 12.15 -26.38 -35.65
N PHE A 410 11.86 -25.65 -34.56
CA PHE A 410 10.74 -24.73 -34.43
C PHE A 410 11.12 -23.29 -34.02
N GLY A 411 12.38 -23.03 -33.66
CA GLY A 411 12.98 -21.69 -33.64
C GLY A 411 12.67 -20.84 -32.41
N GLU A 412 11.64 -21.17 -31.63
CA GLU A 412 11.15 -20.37 -30.50
C GLU A 412 11.48 -21.10 -29.19
N ASP A 413 11.92 -20.38 -28.15
CA ASP A 413 12.11 -20.93 -26.79
C ASP A 413 11.09 -20.33 -25.80
N LEU A 414 10.59 -19.12 -26.13
CA LEU A 414 9.65 -18.33 -25.35
C LEU A 414 10.13 -18.04 -23.91
N PHE A 415 11.44 -17.80 -23.75
CA PHE A 415 12.04 -17.43 -22.48
C PHE A 415 11.41 -16.13 -21.94
N GLY A 416 11.09 -16.09 -20.64
CA GLY A 416 10.37 -14.96 -20.05
C GLY A 416 8.85 -15.10 -20.08
N LYS A 417 8.34 -16.25 -20.54
CA LYS A 417 6.92 -16.61 -20.43
C LYS A 417 6.42 -16.50 -18.99
N SER A 418 7.21 -17.01 -18.05
CA SER A 418 6.98 -16.92 -16.61
C SER A 418 8.25 -16.44 -15.90
N VAL A 419 8.11 -15.58 -14.89
CA VAL A 419 9.23 -15.09 -14.09
C VAL A 419 8.87 -15.11 -12.60
N ALA A 420 9.86 -15.41 -11.75
CA ALA A 420 9.74 -15.29 -10.32
C ALA A 420 11.07 -14.84 -9.70
N ILE A 421 11.03 -14.12 -8.58
CA ILE A 421 12.23 -13.64 -7.89
C ILE A 421 12.08 -13.78 -6.37
N SER A 422 13.14 -14.25 -5.70
CA SER A 422 13.26 -14.23 -4.24
C SER A 422 14.66 -13.74 -3.87
N GLY A 423 14.75 -12.53 -3.30
CA GLY A 423 16.03 -11.92 -2.95
C GLY A 423 16.93 -11.76 -4.18
N TYR A 424 18.03 -12.52 -4.21
CA TYR A 424 19.05 -12.47 -5.26
C TYR A 424 18.96 -13.62 -6.28
N THR A 425 17.83 -14.33 -6.33
CA THR A 425 17.61 -15.45 -7.25
C THR A 425 16.37 -15.19 -8.10
N ILE A 426 16.54 -15.25 -9.42
CA ILE A 426 15.50 -15.14 -10.43
C ILE A 426 15.32 -16.52 -11.07
N VAL A 427 14.07 -16.90 -11.33
CA VAL A 427 13.72 -18.07 -12.13
C VAL A 427 12.92 -17.61 -13.33
N VAL A 428 13.28 -18.09 -14.51
CA VAL A 428 12.61 -17.74 -15.77
C VAL A 428 12.23 -19.01 -16.53
N GLY A 429 10.97 -19.14 -16.92
CA GLY A 429 10.49 -20.24 -17.76
C GLY A 429 10.71 -19.98 -19.25
N ALA A 430 11.07 -21.04 -19.98
CA ALA A 430 11.11 -21.11 -21.44
C ALA A 430 10.31 -22.35 -21.87
N VAL A 431 9.04 -22.14 -22.18
CA VAL A 431 8.03 -23.21 -22.24
C VAL A 431 8.17 -24.11 -23.47
N VAL A 432 8.76 -23.62 -24.55
CA VAL A 432 8.94 -24.39 -25.81
C VAL A 432 10.41 -24.75 -26.06
N ASP A 433 11.25 -24.59 -25.03
CA ASP A 433 12.64 -25.03 -25.12
C ASP A 433 12.73 -26.51 -25.48
N THR A 434 13.51 -26.80 -26.53
CA THR A 434 13.77 -28.16 -26.99
C THR A 434 14.93 -28.74 -26.19
N THR A 435 14.69 -29.85 -25.49
CA THR A 435 15.71 -30.51 -24.67
C THR A 435 16.08 -31.88 -25.24
N THR A 436 16.97 -32.59 -24.56
CA THR A 436 17.26 -34.00 -24.90
C THR A 436 16.06 -34.93 -24.72
N ALA A 437 15.03 -34.50 -23.99
CA ALA A 437 13.79 -35.25 -23.80
C ALA A 437 12.85 -35.16 -25.01
N GLY A 438 12.90 -34.06 -25.77
CA GLY A 438 12.02 -33.84 -26.91
C GLY A 438 11.84 -32.36 -27.22
N VAL A 439 11.18 -32.11 -28.34
CA VAL A 439 10.73 -30.78 -28.77
C VAL A 439 9.67 -30.26 -27.79
N ASP A 440 9.75 -28.98 -27.43
CA ASP A 440 8.84 -28.31 -26.50
C ASP A 440 8.69 -29.02 -25.14
N ALA A 441 9.72 -29.74 -24.71
CA ALA A 441 9.75 -30.31 -23.36
C ALA A 441 9.76 -29.19 -22.30
N GLY A 442 10.35 -28.04 -22.65
CA GLY A 442 10.41 -26.85 -21.82
C GLY A 442 11.50 -26.92 -20.75
N SER A 443 11.90 -25.73 -20.26
CA SER A 443 12.91 -25.56 -19.23
C SER A 443 12.61 -24.37 -18.31
N ALA A 444 13.25 -24.36 -17.14
CA ALA A 444 13.34 -23.17 -16.29
C ALA A 444 14.79 -22.85 -15.96
N TYR A 445 15.17 -21.59 -16.07
CA TYR A 445 16.53 -21.11 -15.87
C TYR A 445 16.63 -20.32 -14.58
N VAL A 446 17.68 -20.56 -13.81
CA VAL A 446 17.94 -19.93 -12.51
C VAL A 446 19.10 -18.97 -12.64
N PHE A 447 18.86 -17.69 -12.38
CA PHE A 447 19.88 -16.65 -12.35
C PHE A 447 20.13 -16.20 -10.93
N VAL A 448 21.39 -16.02 -10.55
CA VAL A 448 21.77 -15.48 -9.25
C VAL A 448 22.59 -14.21 -9.39
N ARG A 449 22.38 -13.28 -8.47
CA ARG A 449 23.14 -12.04 -8.44
C ARG A 449 24.43 -12.21 -7.66
N PHE A 450 25.56 -12.01 -8.33
CA PHE A 450 26.89 -12.03 -7.71
C PHE A 450 27.70 -10.81 -8.13
N LEU A 451 28.21 -10.06 -7.14
CA LEU A 451 28.99 -8.82 -7.35
C LEU A 451 28.32 -7.81 -8.29
N GLY A 452 26.99 -7.70 -8.21
CA GLY A 452 26.18 -6.77 -9.01
C GLY A 452 25.78 -7.27 -10.40
N VAL A 453 26.20 -8.48 -10.80
CA VAL A 453 25.90 -9.08 -12.10
C VAL A 453 24.98 -10.29 -11.92
N TRP A 454 24.03 -10.48 -12.83
CA TRP A 454 23.20 -11.69 -12.89
C TRP A 454 23.90 -12.76 -13.73
N ILE A 455 24.00 -13.96 -13.20
CA ILE A 455 24.67 -15.09 -13.83
C ILE A 455 23.69 -16.26 -13.85
N GLU A 456 23.53 -16.91 -14.99
CA GLU A 456 22.81 -18.17 -15.08
C GLU A 456 23.55 -19.23 -14.26
N GLN A 457 22.94 -19.71 -13.19
CA GLN A 457 23.50 -20.72 -12.28
C GLN A 457 23.10 -22.13 -12.71
N ALA A 458 21.88 -22.31 -13.21
CA ALA A 458 21.34 -23.62 -13.56
C ALA A 458 20.22 -23.53 -14.59
N LYS A 459 20.13 -24.58 -15.41
CA LYS A 459 18.95 -24.96 -16.19
C LYS A 459 18.26 -26.13 -15.49
N LEU A 460 16.95 -26.04 -15.31
CA LEU A 460 16.09 -27.03 -14.68
C LEU A 460 15.23 -27.69 -15.75
N THR A 461 15.21 -29.02 -15.76
CA THR A 461 14.33 -29.85 -16.57
C THR A 461 13.65 -30.89 -15.69
N ALA A 462 12.49 -31.40 -16.12
CA ALA A 462 11.84 -32.49 -15.42
C ALA A 462 12.62 -33.80 -15.61
N SER A 463 12.73 -34.62 -14.55
CA SER A 463 13.45 -35.90 -14.61
C SER A 463 12.75 -36.95 -15.48
N ASP A 464 11.46 -36.76 -15.68
CA ASP A 464 10.54 -37.55 -16.48
C ASP A 464 10.04 -36.77 -17.70
N ALA A 465 10.75 -35.70 -18.09
CA ALA A 465 10.40 -34.89 -19.25
C ALA A 465 10.20 -35.74 -20.52
N ASP A 466 9.16 -35.40 -21.26
CA ASP A 466 8.90 -35.82 -22.64
C ASP A 466 8.65 -34.57 -23.51
N GLY A 467 8.60 -34.75 -24.84
CA GLY A 467 8.25 -33.66 -25.73
C GLY A 467 6.83 -33.15 -25.49
N LEU A 468 6.63 -31.83 -25.65
CA LEU A 468 5.36 -31.11 -25.44
C LEU A 468 4.90 -30.98 -23.97
N ASP A 469 5.72 -31.40 -23.00
CA ASP A 469 5.39 -31.23 -21.57
C ASP A 469 5.30 -29.76 -21.14
N ALA A 470 6.03 -28.89 -21.85
CA ALA A 470 6.03 -27.45 -21.62
C ALA A 470 6.41 -27.07 -20.17
N PHE A 471 7.45 -27.71 -19.65
CA PHE A 471 8.05 -27.37 -18.36
C PHE A 471 8.52 -25.90 -18.36
N GLY A 472 8.23 -25.16 -17.30
CA GLY A 472 8.49 -23.71 -17.25
C GLY A 472 7.29 -22.85 -17.61
N GLU A 473 6.13 -23.42 -17.93
CA GLU A 473 4.89 -22.67 -18.15
C GLU A 473 4.52 -21.78 -16.95
N SER A 474 4.82 -22.24 -15.74
CA SER A 474 4.76 -21.39 -14.53
C SER A 474 5.93 -21.66 -13.62
N VAL A 475 6.43 -20.61 -12.96
CA VAL A 475 7.53 -20.70 -11.99
C VAL A 475 7.18 -19.94 -10.72
N ALA A 476 7.62 -20.45 -9.59
CA ALA A 476 7.54 -19.78 -8.31
C ALA A 476 8.82 -20.06 -7.49
N ILE A 477 9.25 -19.09 -6.69
CA ILE A 477 10.39 -19.24 -5.79
C ILE A 477 10.08 -18.62 -4.43
N SER A 478 10.48 -19.31 -3.36
CA SER A 478 10.46 -18.79 -1.99
C SER A 478 11.72 -19.23 -1.26
N GLY A 479 12.59 -18.27 -0.92
CA GLY A 479 13.93 -18.58 -0.43
C GLY A 479 14.67 -19.44 -1.47
N ASP A 480 15.10 -20.63 -1.04
CA ASP A 480 15.86 -21.57 -1.89
C ASP A 480 14.98 -22.65 -2.54
N THR A 481 13.65 -22.57 -2.39
CA THR A 481 12.72 -23.56 -2.96
C THR A 481 12.10 -23.02 -4.24
N ILE A 482 12.32 -23.73 -5.35
CA ILE A 482 11.76 -23.44 -6.67
C ILE A 482 10.68 -24.49 -6.97
N VAL A 483 9.54 -24.03 -7.49
CA VAL A 483 8.49 -24.89 -8.06
C VAL A 483 8.32 -24.48 -9.52
N VAL A 484 8.25 -25.48 -10.40
CA VAL A 484 8.07 -25.30 -11.85
C VAL A 484 6.90 -26.16 -12.28
N GLY A 485 5.95 -25.55 -13.00
CA GLY A 485 4.83 -26.25 -13.62
C GLY A 485 5.16 -26.69 -15.05
N ALA A 486 4.59 -27.82 -15.44
CA ALA A 486 4.47 -28.34 -16.80
C ALA A 486 2.98 -28.54 -17.07
N ILE A 487 2.54 -28.36 -18.32
CA ILE A 487 1.12 -28.51 -18.69
C ILE A 487 0.79 -29.92 -19.19
N GLY A 488 1.79 -30.66 -19.69
CA GLY A 488 1.69 -32.01 -20.25
C GLY A 488 1.57 -33.13 -19.22
#